data_AF-A0AAV7SCW7-F1
#
_entry.id   AF-A0AAV7SCW7-F1
#
_cell.length_a   1.000
_cell.length_b   1.000
_cell.length_c   1.000
_cell.angle_alpha   90.00
_cell.angle_beta   90.00
_cell.angle_gamma   90.00
#
_symmetry.space_group_name_H-M   'P 1'
#
loop_
_entity.id
_entity.type
_entity.pdbx_description
1 polymer ?
#
loop_
_entity_poly.entity_id
_entity_poly.type
_entity_poly.pdbx_seq_one_letter_code
_entity_poly.pdbx_strand_id
1 'polypeptide(L)'
;MQTQIRWVDKTCSEFTARMKEAETRISCLEDDVGFQRMTWKTMEKQLEDTQWKLTDLEDRLRRNNLRVLGIPEGVEGSDPHGFIVVLFREAFPDLHQWEWDREIQRVTGSPLIGQWDRLQKEAAG
;
A
#
# COMPACT_ATOMS: atom_id res chain seq x y z
N MET A 1 -18.26 -48.25 -51.94
CA MET A 1 -18.63 -46.82 -51.85
C MET A 1 -19.55 -46.53 -50.65
N GLN A 2 -20.70 -47.19 -50.50
CA GLN A 2 -21.67 -46.90 -49.43
C GLN A 2 -21.13 -47.01 -47.99
N THR A 3 -20.22 -47.95 -47.74
CA THR A 3 -19.58 -48.14 -46.42
C THR A 3 -18.64 -47.01 -46.03
N GLN A 4 -17.89 -46.47 -47.00
CA GLN A 4 -17.00 -45.33 -46.76
C GLN A 4 -17.77 -44.04 -46.51
N ILE A 5 -18.86 -43.81 -47.26
CA ILE A 5 -19.75 -42.65 -47.04
C ILE A 5 -20.34 -42.69 -45.62
N ARG A 6 -20.83 -43.86 -45.18
CA ARG A 6 -21.36 -44.04 -43.83
C ARG A 6 -20.31 -43.83 -42.73
N TRP A 7 -19.06 -44.21 -42.98
CA TRP A 7 -17.97 -43.97 -42.05
C TRP A 7 -17.67 -42.47 -41.92
N VAL A 8 -17.59 -41.76 -43.05
CA VAL A 8 -17.38 -40.30 -43.08
C VAL A 8 -18.49 -39.59 -42.30
N ASP A 9 -19.75 -39.96 -42.54
CA ASP A 9 -20.90 -39.38 -41.84
C ASP A 9 -20.81 -39.57 -40.31
N LYS A 10 -20.43 -40.77 -39.87
CA LYS A 10 -20.20 -41.06 -38.44
C LYS A 10 -19.08 -40.19 -37.86
N THR A 11 -17.95 -40.09 -38.56
CA THR A 11 -16.82 -39.27 -38.08
C THR A 11 -17.15 -37.78 -38.07
N CYS A 12 -17.91 -37.29 -39.05
CA CYS A 12 -18.41 -35.91 -39.06
C CYS A 12 -19.33 -35.66 -37.87
N SER A 13 -20.26 -36.58 -37.57
CA SER A 13 -21.15 -36.47 -36.41
C SER A 13 -20.39 -36.45 -35.08
N GLU A 14 -19.42 -37.36 -34.90
CA GLU A 14 -18.55 -37.40 -33.72
C GLU A 14 -17.73 -36.11 -33.57
N PHE A 15 -17.22 -35.58 -34.69
CA PHE A 15 -16.49 -34.31 -34.71
C PHE A 15 -17.40 -33.13 -34.35
N THR A 16 -18.60 -33.05 -34.91
CA THR A 16 -19.58 -32.01 -34.57
C THR A 16 -19.96 -32.04 -33.10
N ALA A 17 -20.12 -33.23 -32.50
CA ALA A 17 -20.40 -33.35 -31.08
C ALA A 17 -19.25 -32.79 -30.22
N ARG A 18 -18.01 -33.17 -30.52
CA ARG A 18 -16.82 -32.65 -29.83
C ARG A 18 -16.64 -31.14 -30.01
N MET A 19 -16.97 -30.63 -31.19
CA MET A 19 -16.91 -29.19 -31.49
C MET A 19 -17.92 -28.41 -30.64
N LYS A 20 -19.16 -28.87 -30.55
CA LYS A 20 -20.18 -28.24 -29.67
C LYS A 20 -19.78 -28.24 -28.20
N GLU A 21 -19.18 -29.33 -27.72
CA GLU A 21 -18.68 -29.41 -26.36
C GLU A 21 -17.55 -28.39 -26.13
N ALA A 22 -16.61 -28.28 -27.07
CA ALA A 22 -15.54 -27.30 -27.02
C ALA A 22 -16.09 -25.86 -27.04
N GLU A 23 -17.04 -25.54 -27.92
CA GLU A 23 -17.72 -24.24 -27.98
C GLU A 23 -18.40 -23.88 -26.66
N THR A 24 -19.10 -24.84 -26.05
CA THR A 24 -19.77 -24.63 -24.75
C THR A 24 -18.73 -24.34 -23.66
N ARG A 25 -17.64 -25.10 -23.61
CA ARG A 25 -16.55 -24.88 -22.65
C ARG A 25 -15.88 -23.52 -22.86
N ILE A 26 -15.69 -23.10 -24.11
CA ILE A 26 -15.12 -21.77 -24.43
C ILE A 26 -16.07 -20.68 -23.95
N SER A 27 -17.37 -20.78 -24.23
CA SER A 27 -18.36 -19.81 -23.76
C SER A 27 -18.35 -19.67 -22.24
N CYS A 28 -18.32 -20.78 -21.49
CA CYS A 28 -18.24 -20.73 -20.02
C CYS A 28 -16.94 -20.06 -19.54
N LEU A 29 -15.80 -20.37 -20.18
CA LEU A 29 -14.52 -19.76 -19.82
C LEU A 29 -14.50 -18.25 -20.11
N GLU A 30 -15.11 -17.82 -21.21
CA GLU A 30 -15.24 -16.40 -21.56
C GLU A 30 -16.07 -15.64 -20.51
N ASP A 31 -17.18 -16.24 -20.06
CA ASP A 31 -18.01 -15.69 -18.98
C ASP A 31 -17.23 -15.60 -17.65
N ASP A 32 -16.51 -16.66 -17.27
CA ASP A 32 -15.69 -16.71 -16.06
C ASP A 32 -14.58 -15.64 -16.09
N VAL A 33 -13.88 -15.50 -17.22
CA VAL A 33 -12.85 -14.46 -17.41
C VAL A 33 -13.47 -13.07 -17.34
N GLY A 34 -14.66 -12.89 -17.89
CA GLY A 34 -15.43 -11.65 -17.78
C GLY A 34 -15.73 -11.29 -16.33
N PHE A 35 -16.24 -12.24 -15.56
CA PHE A 35 -16.53 -12.07 -14.14
C PHE A 35 -15.25 -11.75 -13.34
N GLN A 36 -14.19 -12.53 -13.55
CA GLN A 36 -12.90 -12.31 -12.89
C GLN A 36 -12.35 -10.91 -13.16
N ARG A 37 -12.40 -10.44 -14.41
CA ARG A 37 -11.96 -9.08 -14.76
C ARG A 37 -12.75 -8.00 -14.01
N MET A 38 -14.07 -8.18 -13.85
CA MET A 38 -14.90 -7.22 -13.11
C MET A 38 -14.59 -7.23 -11.61
N THR A 39 -14.39 -8.41 -11.02
CA THR A 39 -13.95 -8.54 -9.62
C THR A 39 -12.59 -7.90 -9.40
N TRP A 40 -11.63 -8.13 -10.30
CA TRP A 40 -10.30 -7.53 -10.24
C TRP A 40 -10.37 -6.00 -10.23
N LYS A 41 -11.12 -5.39 -11.15
CA LYS A 41 -11.31 -3.93 -11.19
C LYS A 41 -11.93 -3.38 -9.90
N THR A 42 -12.85 -4.13 -9.30
CA THR A 42 -13.49 -3.73 -8.04
C THR A 42 -12.48 -3.78 -6.90
N MET A 43 -11.66 -4.83 -6.84
CA MET A 43 -10.60 -4.96 -5.83
C MET A 43 -9.51 -3.90 -6.00
N GLU A 44 -9.09 -3.62 -7.23
CA GLU A 44 -8.11 -2.58 -7.56
C GLU A 44 -8.57 -1.21 -7.07
N LYS A 45 -9.83 -0.86 -7.35
CA LYS A 45 -10.43 0.38 -6.85
C LYS A 45 -10.49 0.43 -5.32
N GLN A 46 -10.88 -0.67 -4.68
CA GLN A 46 -10.90 -0.75 -3.22
C GLN A 46 -9.50 -0.56 -2.63
N LEU A 47 -8.49 -1.14 -3.27
CA LEU A 47 -7.09 -1.00 -2.87
C LEU A 47 -6.64 0.46 -2.97
N GLU A 48 -6.89 1.12 -4.09
CA GLU A 48 -6.60 2.56 -4.27
C GLU A 48 -7.31 3.42 -3.21
N ASP A 49 -8.61 3.19 -2.98
CA ASP A 49 -9.39 3.93 -1.98
C ASP A 49 -8.83 3.73 -0.57
N THR A 50 -8.41 2.50 -0.23
CA THR A 50 -7.81 2.22 1.08
C THR A 50 -6.43 2.84 1.22
N GLN A 51 -5.61 2.80 0.17
CA GLN A 51 -4.30 3.43 0.17
C GLN A 51 -4.41 4.94 0.35
N TRP A 52 -5.34 5.58 -0.36
CA TRP A 52 -5.59 7.01 -0.20
C TRP A 52 -6.04 7.37 1.21
N LYS A 53 -6.95 6.59 1.81
CA LYS A 53 -7.38 6.78 3.20
C LYS A 53 -6.23 6.60 4.19
N LEU A 54 -5.36 5.61 3.98
CA LEU A 54 -4.19 5.40 4.84
C LEU A 54 -3.22 6.58 4.76
N THR A 55 -2.93 7.07 3.55
CA THR A 55 -2.08 8.26 3.38
C THR A 55 -2.70 9.48 4.05
N ASP A 56 -3.99 9.75 3.84
CA ASP A 56 -4.69 10.87 4.50
C ASP A 56 -4.64 10.75 6.03
N LEU A 57 -4.85 9.56 6.59
CA LEU A 57 -4.73 9.33 8.03
C LEU A 57 -3.30 9.56 8.52
N GLU A 58 -2.30 9.04 7.81
CA GLU A 58 -0.89 9.20 8.17
C GLU A 58 -0.49 10.68 8.13
N ASP A 59 -0.87 11.41 7.09
CA ASP A 59 -0.65 12.84 6.96
C ASP A 59 -1.30 13.57 8.13
N ARG A 60 -2.58 13.31 8.43
CA ARG A 60 -3.28 13.95 9.54
C ARG A 60 -2.64 13.72 10.89
N LEU A 61 -2.13 12.51 11.13
CA LEU A 61 -1.41 12.14 12.35
C LEU A 61 -0.03 12.82 12.42
N ARG A 62 0.59 13.11 11.28
CA ARG A 62 1.91 13.75 11.20
C ARG A 62 1.90 15.26 10.97
N ARG A 63 0.75 15.87 10.68
CA ARG A 63 0.63 17.31 10.38
C ARG A 63 1.26 18.22 11.43
N ASN A 64 1.14 17.85 12.71
CA ASN A 64 1.68 18.64 13.82
C ASN A 64 3.07 18.16 14.26
N ASN A 65 3.64 17.16 13.59
CA ASN A 65 4.97 16.66 13.92
C ASN A 65 6.01 17.55 13.26
N LEU A 66 6.80 18.23 14.08
CA LEU A 66 7.98 18.95 13.64
C LEU A 66 9.21 18.03 13.71
N ARG A 67 10.07 18.11 12.69
CA ARG A 67 11.34 17.38 12.67
C ARG A 67 12.50 18.36 12.71
N VAL A 68 13.22 18.37 13.83
CA VAL A 68 14.45 19.15 13.98
C VAL A 68 15.63 18.28 13.53
N LEU A 69 16.48 18.82 12.65
CA LEU A 69 17.65 18.14 12.10
C LEU A 69 18.93 18.81 12.59
N GLY A 70 20.02 18.04 12.67
CA GLY A 70 21.34 18.57 13.05
C GLY A 70 21.62 18.62 14.55
N ILE A 71 20.76 18.03 15.38
CA ILE A 71 21.05 17.81 16.81
C ILE A 71 21.99 16.60 16.92
N PRO A 72 23.20 16.76 17.50
CA PRO A 72 24.09 15.63 17.74
C PRO A 72 23.47 14.65 18.75
N GLU A 73 23.60 13.36 18.48
CA GLU A 73 23.06 12.31 19.35
C GLU A 73 23.67 12.40 20.77
N GLY A 74 22.81 12.30 21.79
CA GLY A 74 23.22 12.32 23.20
C GLY A 74 23.31 13.71 23.84
N VAL A 75 23.21 14.80 23.06
CA VAL A 75 23.16 16.19 23.62
C VAL A 75 21.86 16.43 24.39
N GLU A 76 20.79 15.75 24.00
CA GLU A 76 19.47 15.78 24.65
C GLU A 76 19.49 15.19 26.08
N GLY A 77 20.51 14.41 26.43
CA GLY A 77 20.64 13.78 27.75
C GLY A 77 19.48 12.84 28.08
N SER A 78 19.05 12.82 29.36
CA SER A 78 17.93 12.00 29.84
C SER A 78 16.56 12.66 29.67
N ASP A 79 16.52 13.94 29.31
CA ASP A 79 15.28 14.71 29.14
C ASP A 79 15.24 15.46 27.78
N PRO A 80 14.87 14.75 26.70
CA PRO A 80 14.70 15.36 25.38
C PRO A 80 13.62 16.45 25.34
N HIS A 81 12.61 16.37 26.21
CA HIS A 81 11.53 17.34 26.24
C HIS A 81 12.03 18.70 26.73
N GLY A 82 12.70 18.73 27.89
CA GLY A 82 13.31 19.94 28.43
C GLY A 82 14.33 20.56 27.48
N PHE A 83 15.13 19.73 26.80
CA PHE A 83 16.09 20.20 25.80
C PHE A 83 15.42 20.97 24.65
N ILE A 84 14.36 20.42 24.05
CA ILE A 84 13.66 21.07 22.93
C ILE A 84 12.95 22.35 23.38
N VAL A 85 12.38 22.39 24.58
CA VAL A 85 11.75 23.60 25.12
C VAL A 85 12.75 24.75 25.23
N VAL A 86 13.95 24.48 25.78
CA VAL A 86 15.01 25.48 25.88
C VAL A 86 15.45 25.92 24.49
N LEU A 87 15.68 24.96 23.58
CA LEU A 87 16.09 25.24 22.20
C LEU A 87 15.10 26.16 21.48
N PHE A 88 13.79 25.91 21.59
CA PHE A 88 12.77 26.73 20.94
C PHE A 88 12.58 28.10 21.59
N ARG A 89 12.73 28.22 22.92
CA ARG A 89 12.75 29.53 23.59
C ARG A 89 13.93 30.40 23.12
N GLU A 90 15.10 29.80 22.94
CA GLU A 90 16.28 30.51 22.43
C GLU A 90 16.17 30.83 20.93
N ALA A 91 15.63 29.92 20.13
CA ALA A 91 15.49 30.10 18.68
C ALA A 91 14.38 31.09 18.30
N PHE A 92 13.30 31.17 19.08
CA PHE A 92 12.14 32.01 18.80
C PHE A 92 11.76 32.90 20.01
N PRO A 93 12.60 33.89 20.35
CA PRO A 93 12.35 34.77 21.49
C PRO A 93 11.06 35.59 21.37
N ASP A 94 10.62 35.86 20.14
CA ASP A 94 9.40 36.64 19.87
C ASP A 94 8.11 35.86 20.21
N LEU A 95 8.17 34.53 20.28
CA LEU A 95 7.04 33.66 20.67
C LEU A 95 6.91 33.52 22.20
N HIS A 96 7.08 34.62 22.92
CA HIS A 96 7.01 34.68 24.39
C HIS A 96 5.63 34.30 24.98
N GLN A 97 4.57 34.36 24.18
CA GLN A 97 3.22 33.96 24.59
C GLN A 97 3.02 32.43 24.57
N TRP A 98 3.92 31.68 23.94
CA TRP A 98 3.80 30.24 23.83
C TRP A 98 4.37 29.54 25.06
N GLU A 99 3.52 28.74 25.73
CA GLU A 99 3.95 27.83 26.79
C GLU A 99 4.48 26.53 26.17
N TRP A 100 5.71 26.56 25.65
CA TRP A 100 6.35 25.41 24.98
C TRP A 100 6.29 24.10 25.79
N ASP A 101 6.38 24.19 27.13
CA ASP A 101 6.26 23.05 28.04
C ASP A 101 4.88 22.35 28.01
N ARG A 102 3.83 23.05 27.55
CA ARG A 102 2.46 22.52 27.44
C ARG A 102 2.05 22.21 26.01
N GLU A 103 2.57 22.96 25.04
CA GLU A 103 2.22 22.81 23.63
C GLU A 103 2.95 21.63 22.96
N ILE A 104 4.13 21.27 23.47
CA ILE A 104 4.87 20.10 22.98
C ILE A 104 4.27 18.84 23.62
N GLN A 105 3.52 18.08 22.83
CA GLN A 105 2.88 16.85 23.32
C GLN A 105 3.86 15.69 23.53
N ARG A 106 4.87 15.59 22.65
CA ARG A 106 5.85 14.51 22.69
C ARG A 106 7.12 14.90 21.94
N VAL A 107 8.25 14.50 22.49
CA VAL A 107 9.56 14.53 21.82
C VAL A 107 10.10 13.11 21.74
N THR A 108 10.65 12.76 20.59
CA THR A 108 11.34 11.48 20.40
C THR A 108 12.56 11.67 19.53
N GLY A 109 13.71 11.14 19.96
CA GLY A 109 14.84 10.94 19.08
C GLY A 109 14.48 9.94 17.99
N SER A 110 14.64 10.34 16.73
CA SER A 110 14.47 9.44 15.59
C SER A 110 15.77 9.37 14.80
N PRO A 111 16.23 8.16 14.44
CA PRO A 111 17.44 8.01 13.65
C PRO A 111 17.32 8.75 12.31
N LEU A 112 18.49 9.14 11.76
CA LEU A 112 18.58 9.89 10.51
C LEU A 112 17.79 9.20 9.38
N ILE A 113 17.18 10.01 8.50
CA ILE A 113 16.49 9.53 7.29
C ILE A 113 17.45 8.61 6.51
N GLY A 114 17.02 7.38 6.23
CA GLY A 114 17.83 6.36 5.56
C GLY A 114 18.44 5.27 6.47
N GLN A 115 18.36 5.39 7.79
CA GLN A 115 18.62 4.25 8.69
C GLN A 115 17.40 3.32 8.81
N TRP A 116 16.17 3.86 8.74
CA TRP A 116 14.94 3.06 8.74
C TRP A 116 14.86 2.07 7.58
N ASP A 117 15.23 2.48 6.36
CA ASP A 117 15.30 1.57 5.19
C ASP A 117 16.35 0.48 5.36
N ARG A 118 17.46 0.77 6.07
CA ARG A 118 18.49 -0.23 6.41
C ARG A 118 17.98 -1.22 7.45
N LEU A 119 17.34 -0.74 8.51
CA LEU A 119 16.77 -1.58 9.57
C LEU A 119 15.61 -2.45 9.06
N GLN A 120 14.78 -1.95 8.14
CA GLN A 120 13.74 -2.75 7.49
C GLN A 120 14.33 -3.82 6.57
N LYS A 121 15.41 -3.52 5.84
CA LYS A 121 16.13 -4.51 5.01
C LYS A 121 16.86 -5.56 5.85
N GLU A 122 17.42 -5.17 6.99
CA GLU A 122 18.07 -6.08 7.94
C GLU A 122 17.06 -6.96 8.69
N ALA A 123 15.85 -6.47 8.97
CA ALA A 123 14.78 -7.25 9.60
C ALA A 123 14.06 -8.20 8.64
N ALA A 124 14.20 -8.00 7.31
CA ALA A 124 13.60 -8.82 6.27
C ALA A 124 14.57 -9.84 5.63
N GLY A 125 15.83 -9.87 6.06
CA GLY A 125 16.87 -10.83 5.65
C GLY A 125 17.11 -11.89 6.70
#